data_AF-A0A151FBA3-F1
#
_entry.id   AF-A0A151FBA3-F1
#
_cell.length_a   1.000
_cell.length_b   1.000
_cell.length_c   1.000
_cell.angle_alpha   90.00
_cell.angle_beta   90.00
_cell.angle_gamma   90.00
#
_symmetry.space_group_name_H-M   'P 1'
#
loop_
_entity.id
_entity.type
_entity.pdbx_description
1 polymer ?
#
loop_
_entity_poly.entity_id
_entity_poly.type
_entity_poly.pdbx_seq_one_letter_code
_entity_poly.pdbx_strand_id
1 'polypeptide(L)'
;MEWKIMNDGIEVILHDEKKFQTPININDMIKLYLKMPDEYFKSQFLAELRYKICEGEFKGLEYFLLEFLIKIDRIDQILIYWDKFNDKSSITKLWLLICYESKYFSPQDLEEIKKRAKHDIAKKSIYDQIMAIKRKSLHQELTEKANPEINFDVERVREEMDHFGFPKELSILLSEIESSYREAMAEKDFNDVADKVRKLLDQLITQVSDRVAHLKNIEIAKGKRPKPSRRRQFLREQKLIAKNEQKLLDAIYDIVSEEGTHSLKSSTERTRICRNIAVEICLYLLRRLREFEGEVSAANS
;
A
#
# COMPACT_ATOMS: atom_id res chain seq x y z
N MET A 1 34.45 -16.61 -7.76
CA MET A 1 34.17 -16.53 -6.32
C MET A 1 33.04 -17.50 -6.01
N GLU A 2 33.35 -18.59 -5.33
CA GLU A 2 32.35 -19.52 -4.80
C GLU A 2 32.23 -19.31 -3.30
N TRP A 3 30.99 -19.29 -2.81
CA TRP A 3 30.71 -19.16 -1.38
C TRP A 3 30.20 -20.50 -0.90
N LYS A 4 30.92 -21.12 0.04
CA LYS A 4 30.53 -22.40 0.64
C LYS A 4 30.15 -22.16 2.09
N ILE A 5 28.89 -22.43 2.42
CA ILE A 5 28.43 -22.44 3.82
C ILE A 5 28.95 -23.74 4.44
N MET A 6 29.82 -23.62 5.43
CA MET A 6 30.38 -24.72 6.20
C MET A 6 29.73 -24.78 7.58
N ASN A 7 29.89 -25.90 8.30
CA ASN A 7 29.27 -26.08 9.62
C ASN A 7 29.80 -25.10 10.69
N ASP A 8 30.95 -24.47 10.44
CA ASP A 8 31.70 -23.60 11.35
C ASP A 8 31.99 -22.19 10.78
N GLY A 9 31.51 -21.88 9.58
CA GLY A 9 31.75 -20.57 8.96
C GLY A 9 31.33 -20.47 7.50
N ILE A 10 31.70 -19.35 6.87
CA ILE A 10 31.50 -19.12 5.44
C ILE A 10 32.88 -19.10 4.80
N GLU A 11 33.16 -20.10 3.96
CA GLU A 11 34.39 -20.14 3.19
C GLU A 11 34.18 -19.41 1.85
N VAL A 12 34.99 -18.37 1.62
CA VAL A 12 34.99 -17.62 0.36
C VAL A 12 36.11 -18.16 -0.52
N ILE A 13 35.77 -19.07 -1.42
CA ILE A 13 36.75 -19.65 -2.35
C ILE A 13 36.93 -18.67 -3.52
N LEU A 14 38.04 -17.94 -3.46
CA LEU A 14 38.52 -17.12 -4.56
C LEU A 14 39.27 -18.02 -5.54
N HIS A 15 38.58 -18.47 -6.59
CA HIS A 15 39.22 -19.17 -7.70
C HIS A 15 40.16 -18.22 -8.44
N ASP A 16 41.45 -18.43 -8.23
CA ASP A 16 42.63 -17.84 -8.93
C ASP A 16 42.81 -16.32 -8.80
N GLU A 17 43.97 -15.89 -8.27
CA GLU A 17 44.36 -14.48 -8.05
C GLU A 17 44.51 -13.68 -9.35
N LYS A 18 44.42 -14.33 -10.51
CA LYS A 18 44.57 -13.69 -11.81
C LYS A 18 43.23 -13.24 -12.38
N LYS A 19 42.90 -11.98 -12.04
CA LYS A 19 41.92 -11.10 -12.69
C LYS A 19 40.45 -11.52 -12.52
N PHE A 20 39.77 -10.88 -11.57
CA PHE A 20 38.32 -10.69 -11.61
C PHE A 20 37.94 -9.95 -12.91
N GLN A 21 37.59 -10.69 -13.96
CA GLN A 21 36.98 -10.14 -15.18
C GLN A 21 35.45 -10.28 -15.18
N THR A 22 34.88 -11.06 -14.26
CA THR A 22 33.42 -11.15 -14.10
C THR A 22 32.96 -10.25 -12.95
N PRO A 23 32.08 -9.27 -13.21
CA PRO A 23 31.52 -8.43 -12.16
C PRO A 23 30.72 -9.30 -11.20
N ILE A 24 30.95 -9.11 -9.90
CA ILE A 24 30.12 -9.69 -8.86
C ILE A 24 28.68 -9.22 -9.13
N ASN A 25 27.68 -10.11 -9.03
CA ASN A 25 26.27 -9.76 -9.23
C ASN A 25 25.61 -9.51 -7.87
N ILE A 26 25.11 -8.28 -7.64
CA ILE A 26 24.47 -7.87 -6.38
C ILE A 26 23.30 -8.80 -6.04
N ASN A 27 22.52 -9.20 -7.04
CA ASN A 27 21.34 -10.03 -6.82
C ASN A 27 21.71 -11.43 -6.32
N ASP A 28 22.86 -11.96 -6.74
CA ASP A 28 23.32 -13.28 -6.28
C ASP A 28 23.86 -13.21 -4.85
N MET A 29 24.51 -12.11 -4.48
CA MET A 29 24.89 -11.84 -3.09
C MET A 29 23.67 -11.65 -2.17
N ILE A 30 22.64 -10.94 -2.62
CA ILE A 30 21.38 -10.80 -1.87
C ILE A 30 20.73 -12.18 -1.68
N LYS A 31 20.61 -12.97 -2.75
CA LYS A 31 20.06 -14.33 -2.66
C LYS A 31 20.86 -15.20 -1.70
N LEU A 32 22.19 -15.09 -1.72
CA LEU A 32 23.06 -15.82 -0.79
C LEU A 32 22.81 -15.38 0.66
N TYR A 33 22.82 -14.07 0.92
CA TYR A 33 22.58 -13.50 2.26
C TYR A 33 21.21 -13.91 2.82
N LEU A 34 20.16 -13.85 1.99
CA LEU A 34 18.80 -14.24 2.39
C LEU A 34 18.64 -15.75 2.62
N LYS A 35 19.51 -16.59 2.03
CA LYS A 35 19.53 -18.05 2.25
C LYS A 35 20.32 -18.48 3.49
N MET A 36 21.00 -17.56 4.18
CA MET A 36 21.75 -17.90 5.39
C MET A 36 20.80 -18.33 6.52
N PRO A 37 21.16 -19.38 7.29
CA PRO A 37 20.22 -20.04 8.19
C PRO A 37 19.80 -19.18 9.38
N ASP A 38 20.65 -18.24 9.82
CA ASP A 38 20.36 -17.35 10.94
C ASP A 38 21.16 -16.02 10.87
N GLU A 39 20.91 -15.15 11.85
CA GLU A 39 21.57 -13.84 11.99
C GLU A 39 23.06 -13.92 12.38
N TYR A 40 23.51 -15.03 12.96
CA TYR A 40 24.92 -15.24 13.26
C TYR A 40 25.72 -15.38 11.96
N PHE A 41 25.27 -16.23 11.03
CA PHE A 41 25.93 -16.39 9.72
C PHE A 41 25.87 -15.11 8.88
N LYS A 42 24.74 -14.39 8.90
CA LYS A 42 24.63 -13.07 8.23
C LYS A 42 25.60 -12.05 8.81
N SER A 43 25.74 -12.01 10.13
CA SER A 43 26.67 -11.10 10.81
C SER A 43 28.13 -11.43 10.48
N GLN A 44 28.48 -12.72 10.43
CA GLN A 44 29.80 -13.19 9.99
C GLN A 44 30.09 -12.83 8.54
N PHE A 45 29.13 -13.03 7.63
CA PHE A 45 29.25 -12.63 6.23
C PHE A 45 29.52 -11.14 6.07
N LEU A 46 28.77 -10.30 6.79
CA LEU A 46 28.97 -8.85 6.79
C LEU A 46 30.31 -8.46 7.43
N ALA A 47 30.77 -9.18 8.45
CA ALA A 47 32.08 -8.97 9.06
C ALA A 47 33.22 -9.28 8.08
N GLU A 48 33.12 -10.38 7.35
CA GLU A 48 34.10 -10.80 6.35
C GLU A 48 34.15 -9.82 5.17
N LEU A 49 32.99 -9.39 4.66
CA LEU A 49 32.93 -8.34 3.64
C LEU A 49 33.57 -7.03 4.13
N ARG A 50 33.33 -6.66 5.39
CA ARG A 50 33.97 -5.50 6.04
C ARG A 50 35.47 -5.63 6.09
N TYR A 51 35.97 -6.78 6.52
CA TYR A 51 37.39 -7.05 6.65
C TYR A 51 38.10 -6.89 5.29
N LYS A 52 37.63 -7.60 4.27
CA LYS A 52 38.24 -7.57 2.93
C LYS A 52 38.21 -6.20 2.27
N ILE A 53 37.18 -5.40 2.53
CA ILE A 53 37.11 -4.01 2.05
C ILE A 53 38.13 -3.12 2.76
N CYS A 54 38.31 -3.30 4.07
CA CYS A 54 39.33 -2.56 4.83
C CYS A 54 40.75 -2.90 4.38
N GLU A 55 41.02 -4.16 4.04
CA GLU A 55 42.30 -4.62 3.48
C GLU A 55 42.54 -4.15 2.03
N GLY A 56 41.55 -3.48 1.40
CA GLY A 56 41.67 -2.97 0.05
C GLY A 56 41.58 -4.05 -1.04
N GLU A 57 41.22 -5.28 -0.69
CA GLU A 57 41.01 -6.40 -1.64
C GLU A 57 39.90 -6.09 -2.66
N PHE A 58 39.01 -5.15 -2.30
CA PHE A 58 37.84 -4.75 -3.08
C PHE A 58 37.88 -3.29 -3.53
N LYS A 59 39.07 -2.76 -3.84
CA LYS A 59 39.23 -1.38 -4.35
C LYS A 59 38.35 -1.15 -5.58
N GLY A 60 37.42 -0.20 -5.49
CA GLY A 60 36.45 0.12 -6.55
C GLY A 60 35.07 -0.58 -6.42
N LEU A 61 34.90 -1.50 -5.48
CA LEU A 61 33.62 -2.18 -5.19
C LEU A 61 32.89 -1.59 -3.98
N GLU A 62 33.33 -0.43 -3.47
CA GLU A 62 32.70 0.21 -2.30
C GLU A 62 31.23 0.57 -2.62
N TYR A 63 30.96 1.01 -3.84
CA TYR A 63 29.60 1.30 -4.31
C TYR A 63 28.72 0.04 -4.31
N PHE A 64 29.28 -1.07 -4.79
CA PHE A 64 28.59 -2.35 -4.86
C PHE A 64 28.18 -2.84 -3.47
N LEU A 65 29.07 -2.71 -2.48
CA LEU A 65 28.76 -3.04 -1.10
C LEU A 65 27.65 -2.15 -0.55
N LEU A 66 27.76 -0.83 -0.74
CA LEU A 66 26.75 0.10 -0.22
C LEU A 66 25.38 -0.21 -0.82
N GLU A 67 25.31 -0.48 -2.13
CA GLU A 67 24.07 -0.93 -2.79
C GLU A 67 23.56 -2.25 -2.22
N PHE A 68 24.44 -3.21 -1.97
CA PHE A 68 24.09 -4.47 -1.30
C PHE A 68 23.49 -4.22 0.08
N LEU A 69 24.16 -3.43 0.94
CA LEU A 69 23.71 -3.11 2.31
C LEU A 69 22.36 -2.39 2.32
N ILE A 70 22.12 -1.47 1.38
CA ILE A 70 20.83 -0.79 1.23
C ILE A 70 19.74 -1.81 0.91
N LYS A 71 19.99 -2.69 -0.06
CA LYS A 71 18.99 -3.68 -0.52
C LYS A 71 18.65 -4.75 0.51
N ILE A 72 19.52 -4.99 1.49
CA ILE A 72 19.27 -5.90 2.62
C ILE A 72 18.82 -5.16 3.90
N ASP A 73 18.51 -3.87 3.81
CA ASP A 73 18.03 -3.04 4.92
C ASP A 73 19.00 -3.00 6.12
N ARG A 74 20.31 -2.89 5.83
CA ARG A 74 21.39 -2.79 6.83
C ARG A 74 21.98 -1.38 6.87
N ILE A 75 21.11 -0.40 7.09
CA ILE A 75 21.50 1.02 7.15
C ILE A 75 22.46 1.29 8.32
N ASP A 76 22.31 0.55 9.43
CA ASP A 76 23.25 0.53 10.56
C ASP A 76 24.70 0.32 10.11
N GLN A 77 24.89 -0.61 9.16
CA GLN A 77 26.21 -0.94 8.64
C GLN A 77 26.76 0.15 7.72
N ILE A 78 25.91 0.75 6.90
CA ILE A 78 26.28 1.87 6.04
C ILE A 78 26.85 3.03 6.85
N LEU A 79 26.24 3.33 8.00
CA LEU A 79 26.70 4.38 8.91
C LEU A 79 28.07 4.06 9.52
N ILE A 80 28.33 2.80 9.86
CA ILE A 80 29.65 2.34 10.34
C ILE A 80 30.70 2.48 9.22
N TYR A 81 30.34 2.17 7.98
CA TYR A 81 31.21 2.35 6.82
C TYR A 81 31.51 3.82 6.55
N TRP A 82 30.52 4.71 6.69
CA TRP A 82 30.69 6.15 6.53
C TRP A 82 31.76 6.72 7.47
N ASP A 83 31.78 6.28 8.73
CA ASP A 83 32.77 6.75 9.72
C ASP A 83 34.20 6.31 9.37
N LYS A 84 34.36 5.16 8.69
CA LYS A 84 35.67 4.64 8.26
C LYS A 84 36.17 5.28 6.96
N PHE A 85 35.28 5.53 6.01
CA PHE A 85 35.61 6.07 4.68
C PHE A 85 35.22 7.55 4.59
N ASN A 86 35.83 8.39 5.43
CA ASN A 86 35.61 9.84 5.45
C ASN A 86 36.38 10.56 4.32
N ASP A 87 36.53 9.91 3.16
CA ASP A 87 37.06 10.55 1.97
C ASP A 87 35.92 11.14 1.13
N LYS A 88 36.20 12.25 0.45
CA LYS A 88 35.22 13.01 -0.34
C LYS A 88 34.55 12.17 -1.45
N SER A 89 35.24 11.18 -2.00
CA SER A 89 34.72 10.31 -3.06
C SER A 89 33.71 9.30 -2.51
N SER A 90 34.01 8.68 -1.37
CA SER A 90 33.12 7.73 -0.68
C SER A 90 31.82 8.38 -0.20
N ILE A 91 31.91 9.60 0.33
CA ILE A 91 30.73 10.42 0.68
C ILE A 91 29.85 10.70 -0.55
N THR A 92 30.48 11.05 -1.68
CA THR A 92 29.75 11.34 -2.94
C THR A 92 29.06 10.07 -3.49
N LYS A 93 29.71 8.92 -3.41
CA LYS A 93 29.15 7.63 -3.85
C LYS A 93 27.97 7.19 -2.98
N LEU A 94 28.09 7.24 -1.64
CA LEU A 94 26.96 6.91 -0.78
C LEU A 94 25.80 7.87 -1.01
N TRP A 95 26.11 9.14 -1.26
CA TRP A 95 25.09 10.14 -1.54
C TRP A 95 24.30 9.87 -2.81
N LEU A 96 24.95 9.47 -3.91
CA LEU A 96 24.26 9.03 -5.12
C LEU A 96 23.32 7.86 -4.82
N LEU A 97 23.78 6.88 -4.04
CA LEU A 97 22.97 5.74 -3.62
C LEU A 97 21.74 6.16 -2.81
N ILE A 98 21.88 7.06 -1.83
CA ILE A 98 20.73 7.57 -1.07
C ILE A 98 19.72 8.28 -1.98
N CYS A 99 20.18 9.01 -2.99
CA CYS A 99 19.29 9.70 -3.93
C CYS A 99 18.52 8.73 -4.85
N TYR A 100 19.18 7.69 -5.35
CA TYR A 100 18.57 6.71 -6.25
C TYR A 100 17.72 5.66 -5.53
N GLU A 101 18.06 5.36 -4.27
CA GLU A 101 17.47 4.27 -3.48
C GLU A 101 16.78 4.78 -2.20
N SER A 102 16.25 6.00 -2.23
CA SER A 102 15.69 6.70 -1.07
C SER A 102 14.54 5.96 -0.37
N LYS A 103 13.87 5.04 -1.08
CA LYS A 103 12.77 4.21 -0.56
C LYS A 103 13.19 3.24 0.56
N TYR A 104 14.49 2.98 0.69
CA TYR A 104 15.03 2.08 1.72
C TYR A 104 15.51 2.82 2.98
N PHE A 105 15.33 4.14 3.06
CA PHE A 105 15.78 4.93 4.20
C PHE A 105 14.58 5.43 5.00
N SER A 106 14.54 5.14 6.29
CA SER A 106 13.54 5.73 7.18
C SER A 106 13.82 7.24 7.39
N PRO A 107 12.83 8.01 7.85
CA PRO A 107 13.05 9.41 8.23
C PRO A 107 14.14 9.57 9.31
N GLN A 108 14.30 8.58 10.18
CA GLN A 108 15.32 8.58 11.25
C GLN A 108 16.72 8.38 10.66
N ASP A 109 16.87 7.45 9.70
CA ASP A 109 18.13 7.21 9.00
C ASP A 109 18.61 8.45 8.24
N LEU A 110 17.68 9.12 7.54
CA LEU A 110 17.97 10.35 6.81
C LEU A 110 18.43 11.49 7.75
N GLU A 111 17.84 11.62 8.93
CA GLU A 111 18.29 12.61 9.93
C GLU A 111 19.66 12.24 10.54
N GLU A 112 19.96 10.96 10.72
CA GLU A 112 21.27 10.51 11.21
C GLU A 112 22.37 10.74 10.16
N ILE A 113 22.12 10.41 8.89
CA ILE A 113 23.00 10.71 7.76
C ILE A 113 23.26 12.23 7.69
N LYS A 114 22.22 13.04 7.82
CA LYS A 114 22.30 14.51 7.82
C LYS A 114 23.13 15.05 9.00
N LYS A 115 23.01 14.45 10.20
CA LYS A 115 23.85 14.80 11.35
C LYS A 115 25.32 14.49 11.11
N ARG A 116 25.63 13.41 10.39
CA ARG A 116 27.01 12.95 10.12
C ARG A 116 27.67 13.66 8.93
N ALA A 117 26.89 14.15 7.96
CA ALA A 117 27.36 14.97 6.84
C ALA A 117 27.78 16.41 7.25
N LYS A 118 28.29 16.61 8.49
CA LYS A 118 28.55 17.92 9.08
C LYS A 118 29.71 18.69 8.44
N HIS A 119 30.58 18.03 7.67
CA HIS A 119 31.73 18.64 7.01
C HIS A 119 31.47 18.93 5.52
N ASP A 120 31.39 20.23 5.22
CA ASP A 120 31.67 20.94 3.96
C ASP A 120 30.76 20.75 2.72
N ILE A 121 30.43 21.90 2.08
CA ILE A 121 29.78 22.20 0.77
C ILE A 121 28.55 21.37 0.34
N ALA A 122 28.54 20.07 0.59
CA ALA A 122 27.44 19.14 0.36
C ALA A 122 26.20 19.47 1.20
N LYS A 123 26.31 20.15 2.35
CA LYS A 123 25.16 20.47 3.24
C LYS A 123 23.97 21.13 2.56
N LYS A 124 24.21 22.13 1.69
CA LYS A 124 23.11 22.86 1.03
C LYS A 124 22.46 22.01 -0.06
N SER A 125 23.27 21.35 -0.90
CA SER A 125 22.80 20.41 -1.92
C SER A 125 22.05 19.21 -1.31
N ILE A 126 22.57 18.66 -0.21
CA ILE A 126 21.94 17.55 0.53
C ILE A 126 20.60 17.99 1.11
N TYR A 127 20.53 19.15 1.78
CA TYR A 127 19.28 19.65 2.32
C TYR A 127 18.23 19.90 1.24
N ASP A 128 18.61 20.56 0.14
CA ASP A 128 17.70 20.87 -0.96
C ASP A 128 17.16 19.59 -1.63
N GLN A 129 17.98 18.55 -1.73
CA GLN A 129 17.59 17.26 -2.33
C GLN A 129 16.81 16.35 -1.38
N ILE A 130 17.12 16.33 -0.07
CA ILE A 130 16.25 15.69 0.93
C ILE A 130 14.87 16.35 0.90
N MET A 131 14.83 17.68 0.83
CA MET A 131 13.57 18.42 0.72
C MET A 131 12.90 18.20 -0.63
N ALA A 132 13.63 17.94 -1.71
CA ALA A 132 13.06 17.55 -3.00
C ALA A 132 12.46 16.13 -2.97
N ILE A 133 13.13 15.16 -2.35
CA ILE A 133 12.63 13.79 -2.17
C ILE A 133 11.41 13.79 -1.24
N LYS A 134 11.48 14.49 -0.10
CA LYS A 134 10.32 14.66 0.80
C LYS A 134 9.15 15.33 0.09
N ARG A 135 9.41 16.38 -0.70
CA ARG A 135 8.38 17.02 -1.52
C ARG A 135 7.84 16.08 -2.59
N LYS A 136 8.67 15.23 -3.21
CA LYS A 136 8.23 14.25 -4.21
C LYS A 136 7.41 13.13 -3.57
N SER A 137 7.84 12.56 -2.45
CA SER A 137 7.08 11.57 -1.68
C SER A 137 5.74 12.15 -1.22
N LEU A 138 5.77 13.33 -0.60
CA LEU A 138 4.56 14.02 -0.16
C LEU A 138 3.67 14.38 -1.35
N HIS A 139 4.25 14.80 -2.47
CA HIS A 139 3.49 15.05 -3.69
C HIS A 139 2.84 13.75 -4.17
N GLN A 140 3.56 12.63 -4.25
CA GLN A 140 3.01 11.33 -4.63
C GLN A 140 1.97 10.79 -3.63
N GLU A 141 2.13 11.03 -2.33
CA GLU A 141 1.11 10.73 -1.32
C GLU A 141 -0.15 11.58 -1.54
N LEU A 142 0.03 12.87 -1.87
CA LEU A 142 -1.08 13.80 -2.10
C LEU A 142 -1.73 13.66 -3.49
N THR A 143 -0.98 13.26 -4.52
CA THR A 143 -1.43 13.22 -5.92
C THR A 143 -1.63 11.81 -6.45
N GLU A 144 -0.88 10.81 -5.97
CA GLU A 144 -0.91 9.45 -6.50
C GLU A 144 -1.66 8.45 -5.58
N LYS A 145 -1.54 8.46 -4.24
CA LYS A 145 -2.22 7.48 -3.37
C LYS A 145 -2.53 7.91 -1.92
N ALA A 146 -3.79 7.64 -1.55
CA ALA A 146 -4.38 7.54 -0.20
C ALA A 146 -4.97 8.85 0.36
N ASN A 147 -6.30 8.98 0.22
CA ASN A 147 -7.06 9.52 1.35
C ASN A 147 -6.99 8.43 2.44
N PRO A 148 -6.20 8.61 3.51
CA PRO A 148 -5.99 7.56 4.51
C PRO A 148 -7.30 7.21 5.24
N GLU A 149 -8.22 8.17 5.35
CA GLU A 149 -9.54 7.97 5.94
C GLU A 149 -10.33 6.96 5.11
N ILE A 150 -10.39 7.16 3.79
CA ILE A 150 -11.12 6.22 2.91
C ILE A 150 -10.48 4.83 2.90
N ASN A 151 -9.15 4.72 2.95
CA ASN A 151 -8.51 3.40 3.00
C ASN A 151 -8.86 2.66 4.31
N PHE A 152 -8.88 3.39 5.42
CA PHE A 152 -9.30 2.83 6.70
C PHE A 152 -10.79 2.46 6.69
N ASP A 153 -11.63 3.27 6.08
CA ASP A 153 -13.06 3.00 5.96
C ASP A 153 -13.36 1.85 4.99
N VAL A 154 -12.53 1.60 3.96
CA VAL A 154 -12.60 0.37 3.15
C VAL A 154 -12.41 -0.88 4.00
N GLU A 155 -11.40 -0.90 4.89
CA GLU A 155 -11.20 -2.04 5.78
C GLU A 155 -12.37 -2.22 6.75
N ARG A 156 -12.88 -1.11 7.32
CA ARG A 156 -14.08 -1.15 8.18
C ARG A 156 -15.31 -1.67 7.45
N VAL A 157 -15.51 -1.30 6.20
CA VAL A 157 -16.63 -1.83 5.40
C VAL A 157 -16.51 -3.35 5.26
N ARG A 158 -15.31 -3.89 5.05
CA ARG A 158 -15.10 -5.35 4.99
C ARG A 158 -15.40 -6.02 6.34
N GLU A 159 -14.86 -5.48 7.42
CA GLU A 159 -15.09 -6.00 8.77
C GLU A 159 -16.59 -6.01 9.13
N GLU A 160 -17.31 -4.95 8.78
CA GLU A 160 -18.76 -4.86 8.99
C GLU A 160 -19.54 -5.86 8.10
N MET A 161 -19.19 -6.00 6.81
CA MET A 161 -19.80 -7.00 5.93
C MET A 161 -19.60 -8.42 6.46
N ASP A 162 -18.40 -8.73 6.94
CA ASP A 162 -18.07 -10.03 7.54
C ASP A 162 -18.85 -10.24 8.85
N HIS A 163 -18.99 -9.19 9.68
CA HIS A 163 -19.76 -9.23 10.92
C HIS A 163 -21.24 -9.60 10.69
N PHE A 164 -21.87 -9.03 9.66
CA PHE A 164 -23.26 -9.38 9.30
C PHE A 164 -23.39 -10.71 8.54
N GLY A 165 -22.28 -11.38 8.22
CA GLY A 165 -22.27 -12.62 7.45
C GLY A 165 -22.73 -12.41 6.01
N PHE A 166 -22.44 -11.24 5.42
CA PHE A 166 -22.78 -10.97 4.02
C PHE A 166 -21.91 -11.81 3.07
N PRO A 167 -22.37 -12.03 1.82
CA PRO A 167 -21.63 -12.85 0.86
C PRO A 167 -20.24 -12.28 0.56
N LYS A 168 -19.21 -13.14 0.54
CA LYS A 168 -17.80 -12.74 0.31
C LYS A 168 -17.58 -12.02 -1.02
N GLU A 169 -18.47 -12.24 -1.98
CA GLU A 169 -18.47 -11.57 -3.28
C GLU A 169 -18.52 -10.04 -3.14
N LEU A 170 -19.12 -9.49 -2.09
CA LEU A 170 -19.11 -8.05 -1.81
C LEU A 170 -17.71 -7.54 -1.44
N SER A 171 -17.02 -8.23 -0.53
CA SER A 171 -15.66 -7.89 -0.12
C SER A 171 -14.66 -8.06 -1.26
N ILE A 172 -14.86 -9.07 -2.12
CA ILE A 172 -14.10 -9.25 -3.36
C ILE A 172 -14.36 -8.08 -4.31
N LEU A 173 -15.62 -7.72 -4.57
CA LEU A 173 -15.98 -6.62 -5.45
C LEU A 173 -15.42 -5.28 -4.98
N LEU A 174 -15.43 -5.02 -3.67
CA LEU A 174 -14.79 -3.85 -3.08
C LEU A 174 -13.28 -3.84 -3.35
N SER A 175 -12.62 -4.99 -3.22
CA SER A 175 -11.18 -5.12 -3.50
C SER A 175 -10.85 -4.95 -5.00
N GLU A 176 -11.74 -5.42 -5.88
CA GLU A 176 -11.63 -5.19 -7.33
C GLU A 176 -11.77 -3.71 -7.68
N ILE A 177 -12.71 -2.98 -7.06
CA ILE A 177 -12.84 -1.52 -7.23
C ILE A 177 -11.52 -0.84 -6.85
N GLU A 178 -10.94 -1.20 -5.71
CA GLU A 178 -9.68 -0.64 -5.23
C GLU A 178 -8.49 -0.93 -6.15
N SER A 179 -8.37 -2.17 -6.62
CA SER A 179 -7.28 -2.54 -7.54
C SER A 179 -7.44 -1.85 -8.89
N SER A 180 -8.64 -1.95 -9.49
CA SER A 180 -8.93 -1.35 -10.78
C SER A 180 -8.78 0.17 -10.77
N TYR A 181 -9.18 0.85 -9.68
CA TYR A 181 -8.97 2.29 -9.55
C TYR A 181 -7.48 2.66 -9.47
N ARG A 182 -6.66 1.86 -8.77
CA ARG A 182 -5.21 2.10 -8.69
C ARG A 182 -4.46 1.80 -9.98
N GLU A 183 -4.96 0.86 -10.77
CA GLU A 183 -4.35 0.41 -12.03
C GLU A 183 -4.86 1.21 -13.23
N ALA A 184 -5.96 1.94 -13.08
CA ALA A 184 -6.56 2.75 -14.14
C ALA A 184 -5.57 3.80 -14.65
N MET A 185 -5.16 3.67 -15.90
CA MET A 185 -4.24 4.59 -16.57
C MET A 185 -4.93 5.36 -17.70
N ALA A 186 -6.07 4.87 -18.18
CA ALA A 186 -6.84 5.46 -19.28
C ALA A 186 -8.32 5.65 -18.94
N GLU A 187 -8.99 6.53 -19.68
CA GLU A 187 -10.43 6.85 -19.52
C GLU A 187 -11.35 5.62 -19.53
N LYS A 188 -11.02 4.60 -20.34
CA LYS A 188 -11.80 3.35 -20.41
C LYS A 188 -11.78 2.55 -19.10
N ASP A 189 -10.69 2.64 -18.36
CA ASP A 189 -10.52 1.90 -17.10
C ASP A 189 -11.42 2.48 -16.00
N PHE A 190 -11.68 3.79 -16.05
CA PHE A 190 -12.53 4.47 -15.07
C PHE A 190 -14.02 4.14 -15.21
N ASN A 191 -14.50 3.80 -16.42
CA ASN A 191 -15.88 3.32 -16.63
C ASN A 191 -16.12 1.98 -15.93
N ASP A 192 -15.16 1.05 -16.04
CA ASP A 192 -15.25 -0.26 -15.38
C ASP A 192 -15.30 -0.12 -13.85
N VAL A 193 -14.51 0.82 -13.30
CA VAL A 193 -14.56 1.15 -11.86
C VAL A 193 -15.94 1.69 -11.48
N ALA A 194 -16.52 2.62 -12.24
CA ALA A 194 -17.84 3.18 -11.96
C ALA A 194 -18.94 2.10 -11.98
N ASP A 195 -18.89 1.17 -12.95
CA ASP A 195 -19.82 0.05 -13.03
C ASP A 195 -19.69 -0.91 -11.85
N LYS A 196 -18.46 -1.21 -11.42
CA LYS A 196 -18.22 -2.01 -10.22
C LYS A 196 -18.74 -1.32 -8.96
N VAL A 197 -18.55 0.00 -8.83
CA VAL A 197 -19.10 0.81 -7.74
C VAL A 197 -20.62 0.73 -7.69
N ARG A 198 -21.29 0.87 -8.84
CA ARG A 198 -22.75 0.71 -8.94
C ARG A 198 -23.21 -0.66 -8.45
N LYS A 199 -22.54 -1.70 -8.95
CA LYS A 199 -22.83 -3.09 -8.60
C LYS A 199 -22.63 -3.34 -7.10
N LEU A 200 -21.60 -2.76 -6.48
CA LEU A 200 -21.35 -2.86 -5.04
C LEU A 200 -22.52 -2.26 -4.25
N LEU A 201 -22.94 -1.04 -4.61
CA LEU A 201 -24.06 -0.36 -3.94
C LEU A 201 -25.36 -1.15 -4.08
N ASP A 202 -25.66 -1.66 -5.28
CA ASP A 202 -26.85 -2.49 -5.54
C ASP A 202 -26.87 -3.77 -4.68
N GLN A 203 -25.75 -4.48 -4.66
CA GLN A 203 -25.63 -5.72 -3.91
C GLN A 203 -25.68 -5.47 -2.40
N LEU A 204 -25.00 -4.43 -1.90
CA LEU A 204 -25.03 -4.10 -0.48
C LEU A 204 -26.43 -3.67 -0.03
N ILE A 205 -27.10 -2.76 -0.75
CA ILE A 205 -28.47 -2.35 -0.44
C ILE A 205 -29.40 -3.56 -0.42
N THR A 206 -29.18 -4.51 -1.33
CA THR A 206 -29.89 -5.79 -1.34
C THR A 206 -29.68 -6.56 -0.04
N GLN A 207 -28.44 -6.82 0.36
CA GLN A 207 -28.14 -7.55 1.60
C GLN A 207 -28.69 -6.84 2.85
N VAL A 208 -28.51 -5.52 2.95
CA VAL A 208 -29.02 -4.72 4.07
C VAL A 208 -30.54 -4.81 4.16
N SER A 209 -31.25 -4.66 3.04
CA SER A 209 -32.71 -4.78 3.04
C SER A 209 -33.20 -6.19 3.36
N ASP A 210 -32.55 -7.23 2.86
CA ASP A 210 -32.89 -8.62 3.18
C ASP A 210 -32.65 -8.91 4.68
N ARG A 211 -31.59 -8.36 5.29
CA ARG A 211 -31.33 -8.46 6.73
C ARG A 211 -32.40 -7.74 7.56
N VAL A 212 -32.79 -6.52 7.19
CA VAL A 212 -33.88 -5.79 7.87
C VAL A 212 -35.20 -6.56 7.79
N ALA A 213 -35.51 -7.11 6.62
CA ALA A 213 -36.71 -7.91 6.40
C ALA A 213 -36.73 -9.15 7.30
N HIS A 214 -35.59 -9.85 7.41
CA HIS A 214 -35.42 -10.97 8.32
C HIS A 214 -35.60 -10.56 9.79
N LEU A 215 -34.96 -9.49 10.24
CA LEU A 215 -35.07 -8.99 11.63
C LEU A 215 -36.49 -8.60 12.03
N LYS A 216 -37.30 -8.10 11.08
CA LYS A 216 -38.70 -7.71 11.32
C LYS A 216 -39.71 -8.81 10.98
N ASN A 217 -39.25 -9.97 10.52
CA ASN A 217 -40.09 -11.07 10.03
C ASN A 217 -41.13 -10.59 8.99
N ILE A 218 -40.70 -9.75 8.05
CA ILE A 218 -41.52 -9.21 6.96
C ILE A 218 -40.98 -9.67 5.61
N GLU A 219 -41.86 -9.88 4.64
CA GLU A 219 -41.46 -10.19 3.28
C GLU A 219 -41.31 -8.89 2.47
N ILE A 220 -40.19 -8.73 1.77
CA ILE A 220 -40.08 -7.72 0.72
C ILE A 220 -40.93 -8.23 -0.45
N ALA A 221 -41.96 -7.46 -0.83
CA ALA A 221 -42.99 -7.86 -1.79
C ALA A 221 -42.47 -8.77 -2.92
N LYS A 222 -43.00 -10.00 -2.98
CA LYS A 222 -42.58 -11.06 -3.91
C LYS A 222 -42.85 -10.65 -5.37
N GLY A 223 -41.79 -10.53 -6.15
CA GLY A 223 -41.79 -10.30 -7.59
C GLY A 223 -40.37 -10.44 -8.15
N LYS A 224 -40.19 -10.58 -9.48
CA LYS A 224 -38.85 -10.62 -10.14
C LYS A 224 -37.99 -9.51 -9.53
N ARG A 225 -36.89 -9.90 -8.84
CA ARG A 225 -35.92 -9.08 -8.09
C ARG A 225 -36.32 -7.60 -7.94
N PRO A 226 -36.72 -7.13 -6.74
CA PRO A 226 -37.12 -5.75 -6.54
C PRO A 226 -36.08 -4.78 -7.10
N LYS A 227 -36.53 -3.77 -7.86
CA LYS A 227 -35.64 -2.71 -8.36
C LYS A 227 -34.89 -2.05 -7.19
N PRO A 228 -33.64 -1.59 -7.37
CA PRO A 228 -32.86 -0.93 -6.32
C PRO A 228 -33.62 0.19 -5.60
N SER A 229 -34.37 1.01 -6.35
CA SER A 229 -35.21 2.08 -5.80
C SER A 229 -36.29 1.59 -4.83
N ARG A 230 -36.89 0.42 -5.07
CA ARG A 230 -37.87 -0.19 -4.15
C ARG A 230 -37.21 -0.66 -2.86
N ARG A 231 -35.98 -1.17 -2.93
CA ARG A 231 -35.24 -1.59 -1.72
C ARG A 231 -34.88 -0.37 -0.86
N ARG A 232 -34.43 0.73 -1.46
CA ARG A 232 -34.20 2.00 -0.74
C ARG A 232 -35.48 2.56 -0.12
N GLN A 233 -36.59 2.52 -0.85
CA GLN A 233 -37.90 2.88 -0.31
C GLN A 233 -38.30 2.00 0.87
N PHE A 234 -38.09 0.69 0.78
CA PHE A 234 -38.35 -0.26 1.87
C PHE A 234 -37.50 0.08 3.11
N LEU A 235 -36.21 0.34 2.95
CA LEU A 235 -35.33 0.74 4.08
C LEU A 235 -35.83 2.02 4.76
N ARG A 236 -36.37 2.98 4.01
CA ARG A 236 -37.02 4.17 4.57
C ARG A 236 -38.29 3.82 5.33
N GLU A 237 -39.16 2.99 4.76
CA GLU A 237 -40.41 2.56 5.40
C GLU A 237 -40.16 1.81 6.72
N GLN A 238 -39.06 1.06 6.80
CA GLN A 238 -38.59 0.41 8.03
C GLN A 238 -37.80 1.33 8.96
N LYS A 239 -37.71 2.64 8.65
CA LYS A 239 -36.99 3.66 9.43
C LYS A 239 -35.50 3.40 9.62
N LEU A 240 -34.88 2.54 8.80
CA LEU A 240 -33.42 2.38 8.81
C LEU A 240 -32.75 3.69 8.37
N ILE A 241 -33.33 4.31 7.34
CA ILE A 241 -32.91 5.60 6.78
C ILE A 241 -34.10 6.58 6.73
N ALA A 242 -33.80 7.87 6.82
CA ALA A 242 -34.73 8.97 6.68
C ALA A 242 -35.03 9.29 5.21
N LYS A 243 -36.08 10.09 4.99
CA LYS A 243 -36.49 10.53 3.64
C LYS A 243 -35.40 11.30 2.89
N ASN A 244 -34.64 12.15 3.59
CA ASN A 244 -33.56 12.94 2.96
C ASN A 244 -32.36 12.07 2.61
N GLU A 245 -32.07 11.05 3.42
CA GLU A 245 -31.00 10.08 3.17
C GLU A 245 -31.35 9.19 1.98
N GLN A 246 -32.62 8.78 1.84
CA GLN A 246 -33.07 8.11 0.61
C GLN A 246 -32.82 8.98 -0.63
N LYS A 247 -33.17 10.27 -0.59
CA LYS A 247 -32.92 11.19 -1.72
C LYS A 247 -31.45 11.30 -2.06
N LEU A 248 -30.58 11.33 -1.05
CA LEU A 248 -29.13 11.36 -1.24
C LEU A 248 -28.64 10.06 -1.91
N LEU A 249 -29.10 8.90 -1.43
CA LEU A 249 -28.77 7.60 -2.03
C LEU A 249 -29.28 7.48 -3.47
N ASP A 250 -30.49 7.99 -3.74
CA ASP A 250 -31.05 8.03 -5.10
C ASP A 250 -30.16 8.90 -6.01
N ALA A 251 -29.81 10.12 -5.59
CA ALA A 251 -28.97 11.02 -6.37
C ALA A 251 -27.56 10.44 -6.63
N ILE A 252 -26.93 9.83 -5.63
CA ILE A 252 -25.62 9.20 -5.80
C ILE A 252 -25.71 8.00 -6.73
N TYR A 253 -26.75 7.19 -6.59
CA TYR A 253 -26.97 6.06 -7.48
C TYR A 253 -27.14 6.52 -8.93
N ASP A 254 -27.89 7.60 -9.17
CA ASP A 254 -28.08 8.17 -10.49
C ASP A 254 -26.75 8.67 -11.06
N ILE A 255 -25.92 9.39 -10.27
CA ILE A 255 -24.58 9.83 -10.68
C ILE A 255 -23.71 8.62 -11.10
N VAL A 256 -23.61 7.60 -10.25
CA VAL A 256 -22.79 6.41 -10.55
C VAL A 256 -23.33 5.67 -11.78
N SER A 257 -24.66 5.61 -11.95
CA SER A 257 -25.30 4.97 -13.08
C SER A 257 -25.08 5.71 -14.40
N GLU A 258 -25.15 7.05 -14.39
CA GLU A 258 -24.85 7.88 -15.55
C GLU A 258 -23.37 7.73 -15.97
N GLU A 259 -22.45 7.76 -15.00
CA GLU A 259 -21.02 7.60 -15.25
C GLU A 259 -20.67 6.21 -15.82
N GLY A 260 -21.27 5.13 -15.29
CA GLY A 260 -21.01 3.76 -15.76
C GLY A 260 -21.66 3.42 -17.10
N THR A 261 -22.89 3.90 -17.36
CA THR A 261 -23.69 3.44 -18.52
C THR A 261 -23.57 4.34 -19.74
N HIS A 262 -23.33 5.64 -19.55
CA HIS A 262 -23.51 6.64 -20.61
C HIS A 262 -22.32 7.56 -20.85
N SER A 263 -21.31 7.55 -19.98
CA SER A 263 -20.11 8.33 -20.24
C SER A 263 -19.22 7.58 -21.24
N LEU A 264 -19.09 8.14 -22.46
CA LEU A 264 -18.02 7.73 -23.38
C LEU A 264 -16.63 7.98 -22.78
N LYS A 265 -16.56 8.83 -21.74
CA LYS A 265 -15.37 9.23 -21.00
C LYS A 265 -15.78 9.62 -19.57
N SER A 266 -15.50 8.79 -18.57
CA SER A 266 -15.53 9.25 -17.17
C SER A 266 -14.15 9.81 -16.81
N SER A 267 -14.14 11.03 -16.26
CA SER A 267 -12.91 11.67 -15.78
C SER A 267 -12.45 11.02 -14.47
N THR A 268 -11.14 10.92 -14.26
CA THR A 268 -10.52 10.41 -13.03
C THR A 268 -11.13 11.01 -11.76
N GLU A 269 -11.41 12.31 -11.76
CA GLU A 269 -11.97 13.03 -10.61
C GLU A 269 -13.37 12.54 -10.26
N ARG A 270 -14.24 12.33 -11.25
CA ARG A 270 -15.60 11.82 -11.03
C ARG A 270 -15.57 10.41 -10.50
N THR A 271 -14.76 9.52 -11.09
CA THR A 271 -14.65 8.14 -10.62
C THR A 271 -14.09 8.08 -9.19
N ARG A 272 -13.12 8.94 -8.86
CA ARG A 272 -12.63 9.09 -7.48
C ARG A 272 -13.73 9.50 -6.51
N ILE A 273 -14.54 10.49 -6.88
CA ILE A 273 -15.67 10.97 -6.07
C ILE A 273 -16.68 9.84 -5.88
N CYS A 274 -17.09 9.16 -6.95
CA CYS A 274 -18.03 8.04 -6.90
C CYS A 274 -17.52 6.91 -6.00
N ARG A 275 -16.25 6.51 -6.15
CA ARG A 275 -15.62 5.48 -5.31
C ARG A 275 -15.63 5.87 -3.83
N ASN A 276 -15.16 7.06 -3.49
CA ASN A 276 -15.11 7.51 -2.09
C ASN A 276 -16.51 7.59 -1.47
N ILE A 277 -17.47 8.21 -2.18
CA ILE A 277 -18.85 8.32 -1.71
C ILE A 277 -19.49 6.94 -1.52
N ALA A 278 -19.22 5.98 -2.40
CA ALA A 278 -19.76 4.64 -2.28
C ALA A 278 -19.24 3.93 -1.03
N VAL A 279 -17.94 4.04 -0.72
CA VAL A 279 -17.36 3.50 0.53
C VAL A 279 -18.08 4.11 1.75
N GLU A 280 -18.25 5.43 1.78
CA GLU A 280 -18.94 6.12 2.87
C GLU A 280 -20.39 5.69 3.02
N ILE A 281 -21.13 5.54 1.91
CA ILE A 281 -22.49 5.00 1.93
C ILE A 281 -22.51 3.59 2.52
N CYS A 282 -21.57 2.75 2.10
CA CYS A 282 -21.51 1.37 2.57
C CYS A 282 -21.34 1.35 4.09
N LEU A 283 -20.37 2.12 4.60
CA LEU A 283 -20.10 2.21 6.02
C LEU A 283 -21.28 2.81 6.80
N TYR A 284 -21.91 3.86 6.27
CA TYR A 284 -23.09 4.48 6.84
C TYR A 284 -24.25 3.47 6.96
N LEU A 285 -24.59 2.75 5.88
CA LEU A 285 -25.68 1.76 5.90
C LEU A 285 -25.41 0.59 6.85
N LEU A 286 -24.17 0.11 6.91
CA LEU A 286 -23.77 -0.98 7.81
C LEU A 286 -23.86 -0.55 9.28
N ARG A 287 -23.43 0.67 9.63
CA ARG A 287 -23.58 1.21 10.98
C ARG A 287 -25.04 1.39 11.37
N ARG A 288 -25.87 1.94 10.47
CA ARG A 288 -27.32 2.05 10.69
C ARG A 288 -27.98 0.70 10.90
N LEU A 289 -27.53 -0.33 10.17
CA LEU A 289 -28.01 -1.69 10.35
C LEU A 289 -27.64 -2.27 11.72
N ARG A 290 -26.42 -2.00 12.19
CA ARG A 290 -25.95 -2.42 13.53
C ARG A 290 -26.82 -1.81 14.63
N GLU A 291 -27.06 -0.50 14.54
CA GLU A 291 -27.93 0.22 15.48
C GLU A 291 -29.36 -0.36 15.46
N PHE A 292 -29.91 -0.57 14.26
CA PHE A 292 -31.24 -1.14 14.08
C PHE A 292 -31.38 -2.55 14.65
N GLU A 293 -30.37 -3.42 14.48
CA GLU A 293 -30.36 -4.76 15.08
C GLU A 293 -30.39 -4.67 16.62
N GLY A 294 -29.64 -3.74 17.20
CA GLY A 294 -29.66 -3.46 18.64
C GLY A 294 -31.04 -3.00 19.14
N GLU A 295 -31.70 -2.09 18.41
CA GLU A 295 -33.06 -1.62 18.73
C GLU A 295 -34.09 -2.76 18.69
N VAL A 296 -34.00 -3.65 17.70
CA VAL A 296 -34.90 -4.81 17.57
C VAL A 296 -34.67 -5.81 18.69
N SER A 297 -33.42 -6.12 19.02
CA SER A 297 -33.08 -7.00 20.14
C SER A 297 -33.58 -6.46 21.48
N ALA A 298 -33.43 -5.15 21.72
CA ALA A 298 -33.92 -4.50 22.93
C ALA A 298 -35.45 -4.51 23.04
N ALA A 299 -36.17 -4.38 21.93
CA ALA A 299 -37.64 -4.42 21.92
C ALA A 299 -38.24 -5.82 22.16
N ASN A 300 -37.44 -6.87 21.92
CA ASN A 300 -37.85 -8.28 22.11
C ASN A 300 -37.42 -8.87 23.47
N SER A 301 -36.64 -8.12 24.26
CA SER A 301 -36.19 -8.50 25.60
C SER A 301 -37.16 -8.00 26.67
#